data_AF-A0A9D9QAL2-F1
#
_entry.id   AF-A0A9D9QAL2-F1
#
_cell.length_a   1.000
_cell.length_b   1.000
_cell.length_c   1.000
_cell.angle_alpha   90.00
_cell.angle_beta   90.00
_cell.angle_gamma   90.00
#
_symmetry.space_group_name_H-M   'P 1'
#
loop_
_entity.id
_entity.type
_entity.pdbx_description
1 polymer ?
#
loop_
_entity_poly.entity_id
_entity_poly.type
_entity_poly.pdbx_seq_one_letter_code
_entity_poly.pdbx_strand_id
1 'polypeptide(L)'
;MSLSLLWKLGMVALVVGTIFFLSYIFPNMRTPKWRRKIISAKYLRDRQHFDLADQVLEGAMKEFPEATDVYHVYYQYYSTPEDMKKIYDIFARGYEKTHDAGLGVVMAKMLVEEGDLAKASELLESTDAQEYMLTHNLPVKALLYYRQGNLEQAEKEYLDFYKKLYPDAQNEKEIFSDFQPEELIFLALIRWELKKDWRSIVSCLPVKSIMEEDDWLSLYQKLKEDQPKLTVKSGVYGPAENLLEFRKSEIEKKIAFLHEVMKAFM
;
A
#
# COMPACT_ATOMS: atom_id res chain seq x y z
N MET A 1 47.08 42.51 -4.48
CA MET A 1 45.61 42.34 -4.52
C MET A 1 44.99 43.56 -3.86
N SER A 2 44.15 44.33 -4.54
CA SER A 2 43.62 45.58 -3.98
C SER A 2 42.61 45.31 -2.86
N LEU A 3 42.56 46.19 -1.86
CA LEU A 3 41.59 46.12 -0.75
C LEU A 3 40.13 46.05 -1.26
N SER A 4 39.86 46.68 -2.40
CA SER A 4 38.56 46.65 -3.09
C SER A 4 38.19 45.28 -3.66
N LEU A 5 39.16 44.46 -4.09
CA LEU A 5 38.93 43.12 -4.61
C LEU A 5 38.61 42.14 -3.48
N LEU A 6 39.31 42.27 -2.35
CA LEU A 6 39.06 41.50 -1.12
C LEU A 6 37.65 41.75 -0.57
N TRP A 7 37.21 43.01 -0.53
CA TRP A 7 35.85 43.37 -0.11
C TRP A 7 34.76 42.81 -1.03
N LYS A 8 34.97 42.84 -2.35
CA LYS A 8 34.03 42.25 -3.32
C LYS A 8 33.95 40.73 -3.16
N LEU A 9 35.08 40.05 -2.99
CA LEU A 9 35.10 38.60 -2.75
C LEU A 9 34.42 38.23 -1.41
N GLY A 10 34.65 39.00 -0.35
CA GLY A 10 33.98 38.82 0.94
C GLY A 10 32.46 38.99 0.84
N MET A 11 31.99 40.01 0.12
CA MET A 11 30.56 40.24 -0.15
C MET A 11 29.92 39.11 -0.96
N VAL A 12 30.59 38.65 -2.02
CA VAL A 12 30.10 37.52 -2.82
C VAL A 12 30.03 36.24 -1.98
N ALA A 13 31.07 35.94 -1.18
CA ALA A 13 31.06 34.78 -0.29
C ALA A 13 29.94 34.88 0.76
N LEU A 14 29.66 36.07 1.29
CA LEU A 14 28.59 36.28 2.27
C LEU A 14 27.21 36.16 1.65
N VAL A 15 27.00 36.67 0.43
CA VAL A 15 25.73 36.50 -0.32
C VAL A 15 25.51 35.04 -0.68
N VAL A 16 26.51 34.35 -1.24
CA VAL A 16 26.41 32.91 -1.57
C VAL A 16 26.20 32.07 -0.31
N GLY A 17 26.91 32.36 0.77
CA GLY A 17 26.73 31.69 2.06
C GLY A 17 25.33 31.92 2.65
N THR A 18 24.79 33.13 2.53
CA THR A 18 23.43 33.46 2.99
C THR A 18 22.37 32.75 2.15
N ILE A 19 22.53 32.71 0.82
CA ILE A 19 21.63 31.98 -0.07
C ILE A 19 21.70 30.48 0.23
N PHE A 20 22.89 29.91 0.40
CA PHE A 20 23.06 28.51 0.76
C PHE A 20 22.40 28.19 2.12
N PHE A 21 22.62 29.04 3.11
CA PHE A 21 22.01 28.88 4.43
C PHE A 21 20.48 28.99 4.37
N LEU A 22 19.93 30.01 3.72
CA LEU A 22 18.48 30.24 3.67
C LEU A 22 17.74 29.24 2.77
N SER A 23 18.38 28.76 1.70
CA SER A 23 17.76 27.86 0.73
C SER A 23 17.94 26.38 1.06
N TYR A 24 19.02 25.99 1.75
CA TYR A 24 19.32 24.57 2.04
C TYR A 24 19.36 24.23 3.52
N ILE A 25 19.95 25.09 4.37
CA ILE A 25 20.15 24.75 5.80
C ILE A 25 18.89 25.10 6.62
N PHE A 26 18.38 26.32 6.47
CA PHE A 26 17.26 26.85 7.25
C PHE A 26 15.94 26.11 7.04
N PRO A 27 15.53 25.73 5.81
CA PRO A 27 14.31 24.94 5.60
C PRO A 27 14.44 23.53 6.19
N ASN A 28 15.65 22.95 6.10
CA ASN A 28 15.95 21.68 6.74
C ASN A 28 15.89 21.79 8.27
N MET A 29 16.34 22.89 8.88
CA MET A 29 16.23 23.10 10.33
C MET A 29 14.78 23.20 10.83
N ARG A 30 13.88 23.82 10.05
CA ARG A 30 12.43 23.88 10.36
C ARG A 30 11.71 22.53 10.20
N THR A 31 12.25 21.63 9.38
CA THR A 31 11.69 20.29 9.21
C THR A 31 11.87 19.48 10.50
N PRO A 32 10.81 18.85 11.05
CA PRO A 32 10.94 18.01 12.23
C PRO A 32 12.04 16.95 12.08
N LYS A 33 12.73 16.63 13.18
CA LYS A 33 13.86 15.68 13.18
C LYS A 33 13.47 14.32 12.59
N TRP A 34 12.31 13.77 12.98
CA TRP A 34 11.78 12.51 12.45
C TRP A 34 11.59 12.56 10.93
N ARG A 35 11.12 13.68 10.39
CA ARG A 35 10.91 13.86 8.94
C ARG A 35 12.23 13.93 8.18
N ARG A 36 13.26 14.54 8.77
CA ARG A 36 14.62 14.48 8.21
C ARG A 36 15.17 13.06 8.17
N LYS A 37 14.91 12.24 9.20
CA LYS A 37 15.32 10.83 9.23
C LYS A 37 14.63 10.02 8.13
N ILE A 38 13.33 10.25 7.89
CA ILE A 38 12.60 9.65 6.75
C ILE A 38 13.28 9.99 5.42
N ILE A 39 13.58 11.28 5.19
CA ILE A 39 14.24 11.73 3.95
C ILE A 39 15.62 11.06 3.80
N SER A 40 16.40 10.96 4.88
CA SER A 40 17.68 10.26 4.86
C SER A 40 17.55 8.77 4.57
N ALA A 41 16.57 8.10 5.18
CA ALA A 41 16.31 6.68 4.93
C ALA A 41 15.91 6.43 3.47
N LYS A 42 15.03 7.27 2.91
CA LYS A 42 14.66 7.22 1.48
C LYS A 42 15.88 7.39 0.58
N TYR A 43 16.71 8.39 0.84
CA TYR A 43 17.94 8.61 0.08
C TYR A 43 18.90 7.41 0.12
N LEU A 44 19.04 6.77 1.28
CA LEU A 44 19.85 5.55 1.43
C LEU A 44 19.24 4.38 0.67
N ARG A 45 17.91 4.21 0.70
CA ARG A 45 17.17 3.19 -0.07
C ARG A 45 17.38 3.36 -1.57
N ASP A 46 17.23 4.58 -2.08
CA ASP A 46 17.41 4.90 -3.50
C ASP A 46 18.84 4.57 -4.00
N ARG A 47 19.81 4.53 -3.08
CA ARG A 47 21.20 4.12 -3.32
C ARG A 47 21.51 2.66 -2.99
N GLN A 48 20.47 1.84 -2.78
CA GLN A 48 20.58 0.42 -2.45
C GLN A 48 21.33 0.15 -1.12
N HIS A 49 21.39 1.14 -0.23
CA HIS A 49 21.92 0.98 1.13
C HIS A 49 20.81 0.58 2.11
N PHE A 50 20.22 -0.59 1.87
CA PHE A 50 19.03 -1.09 2.56
C PHE A 50 19.22 -1.17 4.08
N ASP A 51 20.29 -1.80 4.56
CA ASP A 51 20.57 -1.97 6.00
C ASP A 51 20.78 -0.62 6.73
N LEU A 52 21.41 0.35 6.07
CA LEU A 52 21.61 1.67 6.66
C LEU A 52 20.30 2.45 6.74
N ALA A 53 19.45 2.34 5.72
CA ALA A 53 18.13 2.95 5.75
C ALA A 53 17.28 2.40 6.91
N ASP A 54 17.38 1.09 7.18
CA ASP A 54 16.71 0.46 8.32
C ASP A 54 17.15 1.03 9.64
N GLN A 55 18.46 1.08 9.86
CA GLN A 55 19.03 1.59 11.09
C GLN A 55 18.57 3.04 11.34
N VAL A 56 18.44 3.83 10.27
CA VAL A 56 17.91 5.20 10.36
C VAL A 56 16.43 5.21 10.76
N LEU A 57 15.59 4.37 10.15
CA LEU A 57 14.15 4.29 10.49
C LEU A 57 13.92 3.70 11.89
N GLU A 58 14.63 2.64 12.26
CA GLU A 58 14.56 2.05 13.59
C GLU A 58 15.03 3.03 14.67
N GLY A 59 16.10 3.78 14.41
CA GLY A 59 16.53 4.88 15.27
C GLY A 59 15.46 5.96 15.40
N ALA A 60 14.80 6.32 14.30
CA ALA A 60 13.72 7.31 14.30
C ALA A 60 12.51 6.83 15.10
N MET A 61 12.10 5.56 14.99
CA MET A 61 11.00 5.00 15.80
C MET A 61 11.33 4.97 17.29
N LYS A 62 12.60 4.74 17.65
CA LYS A 62 13.04 4.79 19.06
C LYS A 62 13.07 6.22 19.61
N GLU A 63 13.51 7.20 18.81
CA GLU A 63 13.61 8.61 19.20
C GLU A 63 12.25 9.33 19.16
N PHE A 64 11.37 8.93 18.23
CA PHE A 64 10.07 9.57 17.95
C PHE A 64 8.95 8.52 17.80
N PRO A 65 8.60 7.79 18.88
CA PRO A 65 7.63 6.69 18.82
C PRO A 65 6.20 7.13 18.46
N GLU A 66 5.88 8.41 18.60
CA GLU A 66 4.56 8.97 18.26
C GLU A 66 4.47 9.47 16.81
N ALA A 67 5.58 9.47 16.06
CA ALA A 67 5.60 9.90 14.66
C ALA A 67 5.15 8.77 13.73
N THR A 68 3.84 8.64 13.52
CA THR A 68 3.19 7.58 12.73
C THR A 68 3.74 7.45 11.30
N ASP A 69 4.08 8.58 10.68
CA ASP A 69 4.72 8.62 9.35
C ASP A 69 5.99 7.76 9.25
N VAL A 70 6.77 7.63 10.33
CA VAL A 70 8.00 6.83 10.32
C VAL A 70 7.67 5.34 10.13
N TYR A 71 6.54 4.88 10.66
CA TYR A 71 6.06 3.51 10.52
C TYR A 71 5.49 3.27 9.11
N HIS A 72 4.67 4.20 8.59
CA HIS A 72 4.12 4.12 7.24
C HIS A 72 5.19 4.06 6.15
N VAL A 73 6.25 4.85 6.30
CA VAL A 73 7.42 4.83 5.41
C VAL A 73 8.08 3.47 5.39
N TYR A 74 8.12 2.77 6.52
CA TYR A 74 8.64 1.42 6.56
C TYR A 74 7.85 0.52 5.60
N TYR A 75 6.52 0.44 5.72
CA TYR A 75 5.68 -0.38 4.83
C TYR A 75 5.88 -0.05 3.35
N GLN A 76 5.94 1.24 2.98
CA GLN A 76 6.15 1.65 1.59
C GLN A 76 7.46 1.14 0.98
N TYR A 77 8.53 1.01 1.78
CA TYR A 77 9.85 0.60 1.31
C TYR A 77 10.21 -0.86 1.66
N TYR A 78 9.37 -1.53 2.43
CA TYR A 78 9.57 -2.89 2.93
C TYR A 78 8.53 -3.89 2.47
N SER A 79 7.57 -3.53 1.61
CA SER A 79 6.49 -4.41 1.15
C SER A 79 6.96 -5.59 0.28
N THR A 80 8.04 -6.27 0.65
CA THR A 80 8.42 -7.55 0.09
C THR A 80 7.69 -8.66 0.85
N PRO A 81 7.23 -9.70 0.14
CA PRO A 81 6.63 -10.90 0.75
C PRO A 81 7.46 -11.56 1.86
N GLU A 82 8.78 -11.32 1.88
CA GLU A 82 9.75 -12.05 2.70
C GLU A 82 9.76 -11.63 4.18
N ASP A 83 9.42 -10.37 4.46
CA ASP A 83 9.57 -9.73 5.78
C ASP A 83 8.22 -9.40 6.45
N MET A 84 7.12 -10.00 6.02
CA MET A 84 5.76 -9.68 6.50
C MET A 84 5.63 -9.65 8.03
N LYS A 85 6.19 -10.64 8.74
CA LYS A 85 6.19 -10.66 10.21
C LYS A 85 6.95 -9.46 10.81
N LYS A 86 8.13 -9.14 10.30
CA LYS A 86 8.93 -7.99 10.76
C LYS A 86 8.16 -6.69 10.57
N ILE A 87 7.50 -6.53 9.42
CA ILE A 87 6.69 -5.35 9.13
C ILE A 87 5.49 -5.29 10.09
N TYR A 88 4.79 -6.39 10.29
CA TYR A 88 3.68 -6.45 11.24
C TYR A 88 4.12 -6.06 12.66
N ASP A 89 5.24 -6.61 13.16
CA ASP A 89 5.77 -6.30 14.49
C ASP A 89 6.16 -4.82 14.63
N ILE A 90 6.63 -4.19 13.55
CA ILE A 90 6.90 -2.75 13.51
C ILE A 90 5.58 -1.96 13.62
N PHE A 91 4.59 -2.32 12.82
CA PHE A 91 3.30 -1.64 12.80
C PHE A 91 2.53 -1.82 14.10
N ALA A 92 2.53 -3.03 14.68
CA ALA A 92 1.91 -3.33 15.95
C ALA A 92 2.48 -2.47 17.09
N ARG A 93 3.81 -2.29 17.12
CA ARG A 93 4.45 -1.39 18.10
C ARG A 93 4.07 0.08 17.87
N GLY A 94 3.96 0.52 16.62
CA GLY A 94 3.49 1.87 16.32
C GLY A 94 2.05 2.08 16.77
N TYR A 95 1.16 1.17 16.38
CA TYR A 95 -0.24 1.19 16.74
C TYR A 95 -0.46 1.17 18.26
N GLU A 96 0.27 0.36 19.01
CA GLU A 96 0.19 0.32 20.49
C GLU A 96 0.54 1.69 21.12
N LYS A 97 1.42 2.47 20.50
CA LYS A 97 1.83 3.78 21.00
C LYS A 97 0.90 4.90 20.57
N THR A 98 0.40 4.86 19.34
CA THR A 98 -0.30 6.00 18.74
C THR A 98 -1.80 5.79 18.63
N HIS A 99 -2.27 4.55 18.67
CA HIS A 99 -3.63 4.14 18.31
C HIS A 99 -4.07 4.68 16.94
N ASP A 100 -3.09 4.87 16.04
CA ASP A 100 -3.31 5.46 14.74
C ASP A 100 -4.13 4.53 13.83
N ALA A 101 -5.23 5.05 13.31
CA ALA A 101 -6.15 4.29 12.47
C ALA A 101 -5.49 3.78 11.19
N GLY A 102 -4.56 4.53 10.60
CA GLY A 102 -3.85 4.13 9.40
C GLY A 102 -2.94 2.93 9.64
N LEU A 103 -2.20 2.92 10.75
CA LEU A 103 -1.43 1.75 11.16
C LEU A 103 -2.34 0.54 11.41
N GLY A 104 -3.49 0.76 12.07
CA GLY A 104 -4.50 -0.27 12.31
C GLY A 104 -5.06 -0.88 11.01
N VAL A 105 -5.40 -0.06 10.01
CA VAL A 105 -5.92 -0.50 8.71
C VAL A 105 -4.87 -1.26 7.91
N VAL A 106 -3.60 -0.82 7.91
CA VAL A 106 -2.51 -1.54 7.23
C VAL A 106 -2.26 -2.90 7.90
N MET A 107 -2.26 -2.95 9.23
CA MET A 107 -2.18 -4.21 9.97
C MET A 107 -3.36 -5.13 9.64
N ALA A 108 -4.58 -4.60 9.61
CA ALA A 108 -5.75 -5.37 9.26
C ALA A 108 -5.64 -5.97 7.86
N LYS A 109 -5.16 -5.21 6.87
CA LYS A 109 -4.90 -5.72 5.52
C LYS A 109 -3.91 -6.89 5.53
N MET A 110 -2.79 -6.78 6.26
CA MET A 110 -1.83 -7.88 6.40
C MET A 110 -2.48 -9.12 7.05
N LEU A 111 -3.29 -8.92 8.09
CA LEU A 111 -4.01 -10.00 8.76
C LEU A 111 -4.98 -10.71 7.81
N VAL A 112 -5.66 -9.97 6.94
CA VAL A 112 -6.54 -10.53 5.90
C VAL A 112 -5.74 -11.37 4.89
N GLU A 113 -4.56 -10.92 4.48
CA GLU A 113 -3.65 -11.67 3.60
C GLU A 113 -3.13 -12.95 4.24
N GLU A 114 -2.89 -12.93 5.55
CA GLU A 114 -2.35 -14.06 6.34
C GLU A 114 -3.44 -15.01 6.87
N GLY A 115 -4.71 -14.61 6.80
CA GLY A 115 -5.87 -15.44 7.19
C GLY A 115 -6.34 -15.28 8.64
N ASP A 116 -5.80 -14.32 9.41
CA ASP A 116 -6.36 -13.97 10.72
C ASP A 116 -7.51 -12.96 10.56
N LEU A 117 -8.63 -13.49 10.08
CA LEU A 117 -9.79 -12.70 9.70
C LEU A 117 -10.53 -12.12 10.92
N ALA A 118 -10.43 -12.76 12.09
CA ALA A 118 -11.07 -12.29 13.31
C ALA A 118 -10.40 -11.01 13.81
N LYS A 119 -9.07 -11.03 13.96
CA LYS A 119 -8.31 -9.86 14.40
C LYS A 119 -8.34 -8.73 13.38
N ALA A 120 -8.33 -9.08 12.08
CA ALA A 120 -8.56 -8.10 11.02
C ALA A 120 -9.91 -7.39 11.18
N SER A 121 -10.98 -8.14 11.48
CA SER A 121 -12.31 -7.58 11.70
C SER A 121 -12.30 -6.58 12.86
N GLU A 122 -11.72 -6.95 14.01
CA GLU A 122 -11.66 -6.09 15.20
C GLU A 122 -11.02 -4.73 14.91
N LEU A 123 -9.91 -4.71 14.16
CA LEU A 123 -9.21 -3.48 13.79
C LEU A 123 -10.00 -2.58 12.83
N LEU A 124 -10.84 -3.17 11.99
CA LEU A 124 -11.61 -2.44 10.97
C LEU A 124 -12.96 -1.91 11.48
N GLU A 125 -13.42 -2.34 12.66
CA GLU A 125 -14.72 -1.91 13.19
C GLU A 125 -14.73 -0.48 13.74
N SER A 126 -13.58 0.09 14.11
CA SER A 126 -13.54 1.46 14.66
C SER A 126 -13.97 2.52 13.64
N THR A 127 -14.60 3.60 14.12
CA THR A 127 -15.01 4.73 13.27
C THR A 127 -13.80 5.38 12.60
N ASP A 128 -12.70 5.56 13.33
CA ASP A 128 -11.48 6.16 12.79
C ASP A 128 -10.86 5.30 11.67
N ALA A 129 -10.91 3.97 11.78
CA ALA A 129 -10.47 3.07 10.71
C ALA A 129 -11.36 3.19 9.47
N GLN A 130 -12.68 3.29 9.65
CA GLN A 130 -13.63 3.47 8.55
C GLN A 130 -13.43 4.80 7.83
N GLU A 131 -13.21 5.89 8.58
CA GLU A 131 -12.89 7.19 8.01
C GLU A 131 -11.55 7.16 7.28
N TYR A 132 -10.51 6.60 7.88
CA TYR A 132 -9.20 6.46 7.26
C TYR A 132 -9.27 5.69 5.93
N MET A 133 -10.00 4.56 5.91
CA MET A 133 -10.22 3.77 4.70
C MET A 133 -10.88 4.60 3.59
N LEU A 134 -11.91 5.39 3.91
CA LEU A 134 -12.57 6.27 2.93
C LEU A 134 -11.62 7.36 2.43
N THR A 135 -10.94 8.08 3.32
CA THR A 135 -10.00 9.15 2.94
C THR A 135 -8.88 8.66 2.01
N HIS A 136 -8.48 7.40 2.14
CA HIS A 136 -7.38 6.82 1.37
C HIS A 136 -7.81 5.83 0.28
N ASN A 137 -9.12 5.71 0.00
CA ASN A 137 -9.67 4.77 -0.98
C ASN A 137 -9.19 3.31 -0.75
N LEU A 138 -9.36 2.79 0.47
CA LEU A 138 -8.94 1.45 0.87
C LEU A 138 -10.15 0.55 1.22
N PRO A 139 -10.71 -0.24 0.28
CA PRO A 139 -11.87 -1.10 0.52
C PRO A 139 -11.54 -2.40 1.28
N VAL A 140 -10.76 -2.31 2.38
CA VAL A 140 -10.20 -3.48 3.09
C VAL A 140 -11.27 -4.37 3.71
N LYS A 141 -12.40 -3.81 4.18
CA LYS A 141 -13.53 -4.61 4.70
C LYS A 141 -14.13 -5.55 3.66
N ALA A 142 -14.23 -5.12 2.41
CA ALA A 142 -14.75 -5.96 1.35
C ALA A 142 -13.79 -7.14 1.05
N LEU A 143 -12.47 -6.90 1.11
CA LEU A 143 -11.47 -7.95 1.04
C LEU A 143 -11.60 -8.93 2.22
N LEU A 144 -11.81 -8.43 3.45
CA LEU A 144 -12.05 -9.26 4.61
C LEU A 144 -13.27 -10.19 4.41
N TYR A 145 -14.42 -9.65 3.99
CA TYR A 145 -15.61 -10.47 3.75
C TYR A 145 -15.44 -11.48 2.62
N TYR A 146 -14.75 -11.10 1.55
CA TYR A 146 -14.41 -12.03 0.47
C TYR A 146 -13.59 -13.21 1.00
N ARG A 147 -12.62 -12.91 1.88
CA ARG A 147 -11.74 -13.90 2.50
C ARG A 147 -12.45 -14.78 3.53
N GLN A 148 -13.50 -14.28 4.15
CA GLN A 148 -14.41 -15.07 4.98
C GLN A 148 -15.33 -15.98 4.15
N GLY A 149 -15.31 -15.87 2.82
CA GLY A 149 -16.22 -16.57 1.91
C GLY A 149 -17.63 -15.99 1.87
N ASN A 150 -17.87 -14.83 2.49
CA ASN A 150 -19.15 -14.13 2.48
C ASN A 150 -19.21 -13.19 1.27
N LEU A 151 -19.38 -13.77 0.07
CA LEU A 151 -19.30 -13.07 -1.20
C LEU A 151 -20.37 -11.97 -1.34
N GLU A 152 -21.59 -12.21 -0.85
CA GLU A 152 -22.67 -11.23 -0.88
C GLU A 152 -22.34 -10.01 -0.03
N GLN A 153 -21.80 -10.21 1.18
CA GLN A 153 -21.38 -9.10 2.03
C GLN A 153 -20.14 -8.41 1.48
N ALA A 154 -19.22 -9.14 0.84
CA ALA A 154 -18.06 -8.57 0.17
C ALA A 154 -18.48 -7.62 -0.95
N GLU A 155 -19.38 -8.05 -1.84
CA GLU A 155 -19.93 -7.21 -2.91
C GLU A 155 -20.61 -5.97 -2.33
N LYS A 156 -21.48 -6.16 -1.34
CA LYS A 156 -22.22 -5.07 -0.71
C LYS A 156 -21.28 -4.04 -0.11
N GLU A 157 -20.31 -4.48 0.70
CA GLU A 157 -19.34 -3.60 1.34
C GLU A 157 -18.51 -2.84 0.29
N TYR A 158 -18.10 -3.50 -0.78
CA TYR A 158 -17.38 -2.87 -1.88
C TYR A 158 -18.21 -1.74 -2.50
N LEU A 159 -19.45 -2.02 -2.90
CA LEU A 159 -20.32 -1.03 -3.55
C LEU A 159 -20.70 0.11 -2.59
N ASP A 160 -21.01 -0.20 -1.33
CA ASP A 160 -21.36 0.81 -0.32
C ASP A 160 -20.17 1.71 0.00
N PHE A 161 -18.94 1.18 -0.03
CA PHE A 161 -17.71 1.97 0.10
C PHE A 161 -17.59 3.02 -1.00
N TYR A 162 -17.71 2.63 -2.28
CA TYR A 162 -17.59 3.61 -3.37
C TYR A 162 -18.80 4.54 -3.51
N LYS A 163 -20.01 4.11 -3.13
CA LYS A 163 -21.15 5.04 -3.04
C LYS A 163 -20.90 6.17 -2.05
N LYS A 164 -20.15 5.92 -0.97
CA LYS A 164 -19.74 6.98 -0.02
C LYS A 164 -18.70 7.92 -0.62
N LEU A 165 -17.80 7.42 -1.46
CA LEU A 165 -16.80 8.24 -2.16
C LEU A 165 -17.42 9.08 -3.28
N TYR A 166 -18.47 8.55 -3.93
CA TYR A 166 -19.14 9.14 -5.09
C TYR A 166 -20.64 9.32 -4.81
N PRO A 167 -21.03 10.22 -3.89
CA PRO A 167 -22.43 10.38 -3.48
C PRO A 167 -23.36 10.87 -4.61
N ASP A 168 -22.79 11.53 -5.63
CA ASP A 168 -23.53 12.09 -6.77
C ASP A 168 -23.66 11.13 -7.95
N ALA A 169 -22.99 9.97 -7.91
CA ALA A 169 -23.02 8.99 -9.00
C ALA A 169 -24.43 8.41 -9.18
N GLN A 170 -24.94 8.45 -10.42
CA GLN A 170 -26.30 8.02 -10.75
C GLN A 170 -26.39 6.51 -11.04
N ASN A 171 -25.26 5.88 -11.37
CA ASN A 171 -25.16 4.46 -11.70
C ASN A 171 -23.76 3.91 -11.38
N GLU A 172 -23.65 2.59 -11.32
CA GLU A 172 -22.37 1.93 -11.00
C GLU A 172 -21.29 2.17 -12.07
N LYS A 173 -21.67 2.43 -13.32
CA LYS A 173 -20.70 2.63 -14.42
C LYS A 173 -19.90 3.91 -14.24
N GLU A 174 -20.52 4.97 -13.71
CA GLU A 174 -19.84 6.21 -13.31
C GLU A 174 -18.84 6.00 -12.18
N ILE A 175 -19.11 5.02 -11.31
CA ILE A 175 -18.20 4.65 -10.23
C ILE A 175 -17.02 3.82 -10.78
N PHE A 176 -17.30 2.87 -11.69
CA PHE A 176 -16.29 1.97 -12.25
C PHE A 176 -15.22 2.66 -13.10
N SER A 177 -15.50 3.82 -13.69
CA SER A 177 -14.49 4.54 -14.49
C SER A 177 -13.31 5.05 -13.67
N ASP A 178 -13.49 5.22 -12.36
CA ASP A 178 -12.45 5.72 -11.46
C ASP A 178 -11.72 4.61 -10.71
N PHE A 179 -12.14 3.36 -10.89
CA PHE A 179 -11.50 2.21 -10.25
C PHE A 179 -10.12 1.97 -10.85
N GLN A 180 -9.18 1.59 -9.98
CA GLN A 180 -7.98 0.93 -10.43
C GLN A 180 -8.35 -0.41 -11.09
N PRO A 181 -7.61 -0.87 -12.09
CA PRO A 181 -7.95 -2.10 -12.79
C PRO A 181 -8.05 -3.35 -11.87
N GLU A 182 -7.21 -3.45 -10.83
CA GLU A 182 -7.28 -4.51 -9.83
C GLU A 182 -8.59 -4.50 -9.04
N GLU A 183 -9.14 -3.31 -8.78
CA GLU A 183 -10.42 -3.10 -8.10
C GLU A 183 -11.57 -3.60 -8.98
N LEU A 184 -11.52 -3.32 -10.30
CA LEU A 184 -12.45 -3.86 -11.28
C LEU A 184 -12.38 -5.39 -11.36
N ILE A 185 -11.18 -5.96 -11.44
CA ILE A 185 -10.97 -7.41 -11.48
C ILE A 185 -11.52 -8.05 -10.21
N PHE A 186 -11.28 -7.45 -9.04
CA PHE A 186 -11.75 -7.98 -7.78
C PHE A 186 -13.28 -7.97 -7.67
N LEU A 187 -13.94 -6.86 -7.97
CA LEU A 187 -15.41 -6.80 -7.97
C LEU A 187 -16.02 -7.73 -9.02
N ALA A 188 -15.44 -7.80 -10.22
CA ALA A 188 -15.91 -8.69 -11.27
C ALA A 188 -15.73 -10.17 -10.90
N LEU A 189 -14.63 -10.53 -10.23
CA LEU A 189 -14.41 -11.86 -9.68
C LEU A 189 -15.48 -12.23 -8.65
N ILE A 190 -15.81 -11.33 -7.71
CA ILE A 190 -16.89 -11.53 -6.74
C ILE A 190 -18.21 -11.81 -7.47
N ARG A 191 -18.57 -10.98 -8.46
CA ARG A 191 -19.82 -11.17 -9.24
C ARG A 191 -19.80 -12.45 -10.06
N TRP A 192 -18.65 -12.86 -10.58
CA TRP A 192 -18.49 -14.12 -11.31
C TRP A 192 -18.73 -15.32 -10.39
N GLU A 193 -18.15 -15.35 -9.18
CA GLU A 193 -18.38 -16.41 -8.19
C GLU A 193 -19.85 -16.44 -7.73
N LEU A 194 -20.50 -15.27 -7.62
CA LEU A 194 -21.93 -15.13 -7.31
C LEU A 194 -22.87 -15.42 -8.51
N LYS A 195 -22.34 -15.70 -9.70
CA LYS A 195 -23.11 -15.85 -10.96
C LYS A 195 -23.98 -14.62 -11.31
N LYS A 196 -23.52 -13.43 -10.91
CA LYS A 196 -24.11 -12.13 -11.25
C LYS A 196 -23.47 -11.56 -12.51
N ASP A 197 -23.96 -10.42 -12.98
CA ASP A 197 -23.38 -9.74 -14.13
C ASP A 197 -22.00 -9.15 -13.81
N TRP A 198 -20.96 -9.86 -14.24
CA TRP A 198 -19.56 -9.43 -14.19
C TRP A 198 -19.10 -8.78 -15.50
N ARG A 199 -19.83 -8.98 -16.62
CA ARG A 199 -19.41 -8.51 -17.95
C ARG A 199 -19.48 -6.99 -18.06
N SER A 200 -20.49 -6.38 -17.44
CA SER A 200 -20.60 -4.92 -17.37
C SER A 200 -19.39 -4.27 -16.69
N ILE A 201 -18.85 -4.87 -15.64
CA ILE A 201 -17.65 -4.39 -14.95
C ILE A 201 -16.41 -4.55 -15.83
N VAL A 202 -16.23 -5.75 -16.40
CA VAL A 202 -15.05 -6.04 -17.24
C VAL A 202 -14.99 -5.18 -18.50
N SER A 203 -16.13 -4.68 -18.99
CA SER A 203 -16.15 -3.72 -20.11
C SER A 203 -15.43 -2.39 -19.81
N CYS A 204 -15.21 -2.08 -18.53
CA CYS A 204 -14.45 -0.93 -18.06
C CYS A 204 -12.96 -1.26 -17.81
N LEU A 205 -12.56 -2.53 -17.86
CA LEU A 205 -11.19 -2.95 -17.61
C LEU A 205 -10.30 -2.60 -18.82
N PRO A 206 -9.15 -1.94 -18.63
CA PRO A 206 -8.18 -1.76 -19.71
C PRO A 206 -7.71 -3.11 -20.25
N VAL A 207 -7.48 -3.21 -21.57
CA VAL A 207 -7.02 -4.46 -22.19
C VAL A 207 -5.65 -4.89 -21.68
N LYS A 208 -4.77 -3.91 -21.42
CA LYS A 208 -3.40 -4.13 -20.95
C LYS A 208 -3.30 -3.97 -19.44
N SER A 209 -2.39 -4.71 -18.83
CA SER A 209 -2.06 -4.57 -17.42
C SER A 209 -1.22 -3.32 -17.13
N ILE A 210 -1.04 -2.98 -15.84
CA ILE A 210 -0.21 -1.85 -15.37
C ILE A 210 1.25 -1.94 -15.87
N MET A 211 1.71 -3.14 -16.25
CA MET A 211 3.04 -3.34 -16.81
C MET A 211 3.13 -3.03 -18.32
N GLU A 212 2.07 -2.51 -18.93
CA GLU A 212 1.90 -2.01 -20.33
C GLU A 212 2.30 -2.95 -21.50
N GLU A 213 2.97 -4.06 -21.21
CA GLU A 213 3.41 -5.09 -22.17
C GLU A 213 2.53 -6.36 -22.09
N ASP A 214 2.10 -6.75 -20.89
CA ASP A 214 1.32 -7.97 -20.65
C ASP A 214 -0.20 -7.70 -20.55
N ASP A 215 -1.03 -8.60 -21.06
CA ASP A 215 -2.45 -8.64 -20.68
C ASP A 215 -2.62 -9.11 -19.23
N TRP A 216 -3.82 -8.92 -18.67
CA TRP A 216 -4.09 -9.28 -17.27
C TRP A 216 -3.87 -10.77 -16.98
N LEU A 217 -4.23 -11.67 -17.91
CA LEU A 217 -4.05 -13.10 -17.72
C LEU A 217 -2.55 -13.45 -17.61
N SER A 218 -1.76 -12.92 -18.53
CA SER A 218 -0.30 -13.10 -18.61
C SER A 218 0.39 -12.56 -17.36
N LEU A 219 -0.03 -11.39 -16.86
CA LEU A 219 0.46 -10.86 -15.59
C LEU A 219 0.23 -11.85 -14.43
N TYR A 220 -1.00 -12.33 -14.26
CA TYR A 220 -1.30 -13.24 -13.15
C TYR A 220 -0.65 -14.63 -13.32
N GLN A 221 -0.48 -15.12 -14.55
CA GLN A 221 0.28 -16.35 -14.81
C GLN A 221 1.75 -16.18 -14.40
N LYS A 222 2.39 -15.06 -14.75
CA LYS A 222 3.74 -14.74 -14.31
C LYS A 222 3.86 -14.65 -12.79
N LEU A 223 2.90 -13.99 -12.13
CA LEU A 223 2.84 -13.94 -10.65
C LEU A 223 2.74 -15.34 -10.04
N LYS A 224 1.97 -16.25 -10.64
CA LYS A 224 1.89 -17.65 -10.21
C LYS A 224 3.22 -18.38 -10.36
N GLU A 225 3.95 -18.15 -11.45
CA GLU A 225 5.26 -18.74 -11.72
C GLU A 225 6.36 -18.21 -10.80
N ASP A 226 6.27 -16.94 -10.39
CA ASP A 226 7.22 -16.32 -9.49
C ASP A 226 6.97 -16.68 -8.02
N GLN A 227 5.75 -17.12 -7.68
CA GLN A 227 5.38 -17.41 -6.31
C GLN A 227 6.22 -18.50 -5.62
N PRO A 228 6.56 -19.65 -6.24
CA PRO A 228 7.47 -20.64 -5.65
C PRO A 228 8.90 -20.12 -5.42
N LYS A 229 9.28 -19.00 -6.06
CA LYS A 229 10.59 -18.36 -5.88
C LYS A 229 10.61 -17.43 -4.66
N LEU A 230 9.45 -17.08 -4.11
CA LEU A 230 9.35 -16.20 -2.95
C LEU A 230 9.86 -16.93 -1.70
N THR A 231 10.92 -16.40 -1.09
CA THR A 231 11.44 -16.93 0.17
C THR A 231 10.76 -16.22 1.34
N VAL A 232 9.64 -16.76 1.81
CA VAL A 232 8.97 -16.23 3.01
C VAL A 232 9.58 -16.86 4.24
N LYS A 233 10.22 -16.05 5.10
CA LYS A 233 10.91 -16.55 6.31
C LYS A 233 9.96 -16.85 7.47
N SER A 234 8.81 -16.18 7.52
CA SER A 234 7.79 -16.38 8.55
C SER A 234 6.48 -15.68 8.19
N GLY A 235 5.34 -16.36 8.37
CA GLY A 235 4.03 -15.72 8.43
C GLY A 235 3.82 -14.97 9.76
N VAL A 236 2.81 -14.10 9.83
CA VAL A 236 2.57 -13.29 11.04
C VAL A 236 2.12 -14.17 12.21
N TYR A 237 1.26 -15.16 11.96
CA TYR A 237 0.69 -16.06 12.99
C TYR A 237 0.85 -17.55 12.68
N GLY A 238 1.65 -17.92 11.68
CA GLY A 238 1.77 -19.32 11.27
C GLY A 238 2.94 -19.61 10.35
N PRO A 239 3.06 -20.88 9.91
CA PRO A 239 4.05 -21.31 8.94
C PRO A 239 3.94 -20.49 7.64
N ALA A 240 5.09 -20.15 7.06
CA ALA A 240 5.17 -19.39 5.81
C ALA A 240 4.48 -20.10 4.64
N GLU A 241 4.43 -21.43 4.69
CA GLU A 241 3.80 -22.31 3.72
C GLU A 241 2.31 -22.03 3.59
N ASN A 242 1.63 -21.75 4.71
CA ASN A 242 0.20 -21.44 4.70
C ASN A 242 -0.07 -20.14 3.93
N LEU A 243 0.70 -19.08 4.21
CA LEU A 243 0.60 -17.82 3.48
C LEU A 243 0.83 -18.01 1.97
N LEU A 244 1.86 -18.78 1.61
CA LEU A 244 2.18 -19.07 0.22
C LEU A 244 1.06 -19.87 -0.45
N GLU A 245 0.49 -20.87 0.21
CA GLU A 245 -0.65 -21.62 -0.31
C GLU A 245 -1.88 -20.71 -0.49
N PHE A 246 -2.17 -19.83 0.47
CA PHE A 246 -3.28 -18.88 0.37
C PHE A 246 -3.14 -17.92 -0.81
N ARG A 247 -1.98 -17.28 -0.96
CA ARG A 247 -1.70 -16.39 -2.12
C ARG A 247 -1.83 -17.13 -3.44
N LYS A 248 -1.46 -18.43 -3.45
CA LYS A 248 -1.49 -19.24 -4.67
C LYS A 248 -2.92 -19.48 -5.10
N SER A 249 -3.76 -19.87 -4.15
CA SER A 249 -5.19 -20.08 -4.39
C SER A 249 -5.87 -18.83 -4.95
N GLU A 250 -5.55 -17.63 -4.43
CA GLU A 250 -6.10 -16.38 -4.96
C GLU A 250 -5.67 -16.08 -6.39
N ILE A 251 -4.37 -16.23 -6.69
CA ILE A 251 -3.86 -16.04 -8.04
C ILE A 251 -4.53 -17.04 -8.99
N GLU A 252 -4.70 -18.29 -8.58
CA GLU A 252 -5.38 -19.33 -9.36
C GLU A 252 -6.85 -18.98 -9.64
N LYS A 253 -7.59 -18.44 -8.66
CA LYS A 253 -8.95 -17.96 -8.87
C LYS A 253 -9.01 -16.82 -9.90
N LYS A 254 -8.12 -15.83 -9.78
CA LYS A 254 -8.03 -14.71 -10.73
C LYS A 254 -7.70 -15.17 -12.13
N ILE A 255 -6.75 -16.11 -12.29
CA ILE A 255 -6.42 -16.73 -13.57
C ILE A 255 -7.63 -17.46 -14.17
N ALA A 256 -8.36 -18.24 -13.35
CA ALA A 256 -9.54 -18.96 -13.83
C ALA A 256 -10.62 -17.99 -14.34
N PHE A 257 -10.88 -16.92 -13.60
CA PHE A 257 -11.80 -15.86 -14.00
C PHE A 257 -11.35 -15.15 -15.29
N LEU A 258 -10.07 -14.78 -15.40
CA LEU A 258 -9.56 -14.08 -16.59
C LEU A 258 -9.57 -14.93 -17.85
N HIS A 259 -9.42 -16.26 -17.75
CA HIS A 259 -9.68 -17.13 -18.90
C HIS A 259 -11.14 -17.06 -19.38
N GLU A 260 -12.11 -17.00 -18.46
CA GLU A 260 -13.52 -16.84 -18.83
C GLU A 260 -13.80 -15.46 -19.43
N VAL A 261 -13.12 -14.41 -18.95
CA VAL A 261 -13.13 -13.09 -19.58
C VAL A 261 -12.65 -13.18 -21.03
N MET A 262 -11.46 -13.74 -21.28
CA MET A 262 -10.91 -13.83 -22.64
C MET A 262 -11.83 -14.61 -23.58
N LYS A 263 -12.43 -15.72 -23.13
CA LYS A 263 -13.39 -16.48 -23.95
C LYS A 263 -14.65 -15.69 -24.30
N ALA A 264 -15.07 -14.77 -23.44
CA ALA A 264 -16.31 -14.01 -23.65
C ALA A 264 -16.14 -12.81 -24.60
N PHE A 265 -14.91 -12.35 -24.83
CA PHE A 265 -14.58 -11.17 -25.63
C PHE A 265 -13.70 -11.46 -26.86
N MET A 266 -13.36 -12.72 -27.11
CA MET A 266 -12.83 -13.23 -28.39
C MET A 266 -13.96 -13.75 -29.27
#